data_AF-A0A968JYT6-F1
#
_entry.id   AF-A0A968JYT6-F1
#
_cell.length_a   1.000
_cell.length_b   1.000
_cell.length_c   1.000
_cell.angle_alpha   90.00
_cell.angle_beta   90.00
_cell.angle_gamma   90.00
#
_symmetry.space_group_name_H-M   'P 1'
#
loop_
_entity.id
_entity.type
_entity.pdbx_description
1 polymer ?
#
loop_
_entity_poly.entity_id
_entity_poly.type
_entity_poly.pdbx_seq_one_letter_code
_entity_poly.pdbx_strand_id
1 'polypeptide(L)'
;HSTNNGSVSFYDPETGEVTNNIFLSANGTPLGDVVQSMTIFDTLGFIVVNGSGKLEVVGMKSFKTVSQALYFSYPRYFLPLNNGTGYLSMVVRKE
;
A
#
# COMPACT_ATOMS: atom_id res chain seq x y z
N HIS A 1 -4.92 20.52 -1.65
CA HIS A 1 -4.64 19.75 -2.87
C HIS A 1 -3.73 18.58 -2.50
N SER A 2 -4.23 17.34 -2.53
CA SER A 2 -3.40 16.13 -2.49
C SER A 2 -2.80 15.94 -3.88
N THR A 3 -1.48 15.83 -3.99
CA THR A 3 -0.77 15.79 -5.28
C THR A 3 -0.62 14.37 -5.84
N ASN A 4 -1.17 13.35 -5.17
CA ASN A 4 -1.09 11.93 -5.56
C ASN A 4 0.31 11.52 -6.03
N ASN A 5 1.33 11.86 -5.24
CA ASN A 5 2.74 11.66 -5.57
C ASN A 5 3.35 10.43 -4.90
N GLY A 6 2.55 9.64 -4.18
CA GLY A 6 3.00 8.42 -3.53
C GLY A 6 3.27 7.33 -4.55
N SER A 7 4.45 6.73 -4.49
CA SER A 7 4.84 5.61 -5.35
C SER A 7 5.50 4.49 -4.54
N VAL A 8 5.61 3.32 -5.17
CA VAL A 8 6.41 2.20 -4.68
C VAL A 8 7.47 1.90 -5.74
N SER A 9 8.68 1.62 -5.28
CA SER A 9 9.78 1.14 -6.11
C SER A 9 10.16 -0.27 -5.69
N PHE A 10 10.54 -1.09 -6.65
CA PHE A 10 11.10 -2.42 -6.43
C PHE A 10 12.61 -2.34 -6.61
N TYR A 11 13.35 -2.94 -5.68
CA TYR A 11 14.80 -3.08 -5.75
C TYR A 11 15.15 -4.57 -5.84
N ASP A 12 15.91 -4.93 -6.87
CA ASP A 12 16.46 -6.26 -7.04
C ASP A 12 17.89 -6.30 -6.44
N PRO A 13 18.12 -7.03 -5.34
CA PRO A 13 19.43 -7.11 -4.71
C PRO A 13 20.44 -7.96 -5.49
N GLU A 14 20.00 -8.82 -6.42
CA GLU A 14 20.90 -9.65 -7.22
C GLU A 14 21.56 -8.83 -8.34
N THR A 15 20.78 -7.98 -9.00
CA THR A 15 21.23 -7.13 -10.12
C THR A 15 21.61 -5.71 -9.68
N GLY A 16 21.10 -5.27 -8.53
CA GLY A 16 21.22 -3.89 -8.07
C GLY A 16 20.26 -2.91 -8.76
N GLU A 17 19.32 -3.40 -9.58
CA GLU A 17 18.41 -2.55 -10.33
C GLU A 17 17.24 -2.05 -9.49
N VAL A 18 16.80 -0.81 -9.76
CA VAL A 18 15.61 -0.19 -9.14
C VAL A 18 14.57 0.07 -10.23
N THR A 19 13.41 -0.55 -10.10
CA THR A 19 12.23 -0.25 -10.91
C THR A 19 11.30 0.68 -10.14
N ASN A 20 11.11 1.90 -10.63
CA ASN A 20 10.25 2.89 -9.99
C ASN A 20 8.79 2.78 -10.46
N ASN A 21 7.87 3.30 -9.65
CA ASN A 21 6.44 3.45 -9.99
C ASN A 21 5.71 2.14 -10.32
N ILE A 22 6.10 1.04 -9.68
CA ILE A 22 5.59 -0.31 -10.01
C ILE A 22 4.07 -0.44 -9.89
N PHE A 23 3.45 0.30 -8.96
CA PHE A 23 1.99 0.33 -8.84
C PHE A 23 1.31 0.98 -10.05
N LEU A 24 1.78 2.17 -10.44
CA LEU A 24 1.23 2.91 -11.57
C LEU A 24 1.40 2.11 -12.86
N SER A 25 2.58 1.51 -13.05
CA SER A 25 2.85 0.64 -14.20
C SER A 25 1.95 -0.59 -14.24
N ALA A 26 1.66 -1.22 -13.10
CA ALA A 26 0.83 -2.44 -13.05
C ALA A 26 -0.68 -2.17 -13.17
N ASN A 27 -1.17 -1.04 -12.65
CA ASN A 27 -2.60 -0.76 -12.47
C ASN A 27 -3.12 0.41 -13.32
N GLY A 28 -2.24 1.16 -14.00
CA GLY A 28 -2.63 2.29 -14.85
C GLY A 28 -3.20 3.49 -14.09
N THR A 29 -3.17 3.47 -12.76
CA THR A 29 -3.69 4.55 -11.90
C THR A 29 -2.70 4.86 -10.77
N PRO A 30 -2.64 6.12 -10.28
CA PRO A 30 -1.79 6.46 -9.15
C PRO A 30 -2.20 5.71 -7.88
N LEU A 31 -1.21 5.32 -7.07
CA LEU A 31 -1.45 4.67 -5.79
C LEU A 31 -2.15 5.61 -4.79
N GLY A 32 -1.83 6.90 -4.83
CA GLY A 32 -2.40 7.92 -3.97
C GLY A 32 -1.34 8.85 -3.39
N ASP A 33 -1.63 9.45 -2.24
CA ASP A 33 -0.77 10.43 -1.59
C ASP A 33 -0.27 9.91 -0.23
N VAL A 34 1.00 10.18 0.10
CA VAL A 34 1.70 9.72 1.31
C VAL A 34 1.56 8.21 1.55
N VAL A 35 2.39 7.42 0.87
CA VAL A 35 2.55 5.98 1.15
C VAL A 35 3.29 5.83 2.48
N GLN A 36 2.58 5.35 3.50
CA GLN A 36 3.04 5.39 4.89
C GLN A 36 3.72 4.10 5.33
N SER A 37 3.19 2.95 4.91
CA SER A 37 3.77 1.65 5.22
C SER A 37 3.31 0.60 4.22
N MET A 38 4.06 -0.50 4.15
CA MET A 38 3.70 -1.69 3.40
C MET A 38 4.05 -2.91 4.24
N THR A 39 3.21 -3.95 4.18
CA THR A 39 3.48 -5.24 4.81
C THR A 39 3.14 -6.35 3.84
N ILE A 40 4.02 -7.33 3.72
CA ILE A 40 3.81 -8.51 2.90
C ILE A 40 3.33 -9.64 3.81
N PHE A 41 2.30 -10.36 3.39
CA PHE A 41 1.84 -11.58 4.05
C PHE A 41 1.47 -12.61 2.98
N ASP A 42 2.19 -13.73 2.99
CA ASP A 42 2.15 -14.74 1.95
C ASP A 42 2.37 -14.14 0.54
N THR A 43 1.35 -14.17 -0.32
CA THR A 43 1.42 -13.71 -1.70
C THR A 43 0.86 -12.30 -1.90
N LEU A 44 0.47 -11.64 -0.81
CA LEU A 44 -0.20 -10.34 -0.82
C LEU A 44 0.66 -9.24 -0.20
N GLY A 45 0.59 -8.05 -0.80
CA GLY A 45 1.14 -6.81 -0.28
C GLY A 45 0.01 -5.89 0.18
N PHE A 46 0.05 -5.46 1.44
CA PHE A 46 -0.89 -4.52 2.05
C PHE A 46 -0.21 -3.17 2.16
N ILE A 47 -0.70 -2.17 1.43
CA ILE A 47 -0.08 -0.85 1.33
C ILE A 47 -1.00 0.17 1.99
N VAL A 48 -0.49 0.84 3.03
CA VAL A 48 -1.20 1.90 3.73
C VAL A 48 -0.82 3.24 3.11
N VAL A 49 -1.82 3.92 2.55
CA VAL A 49 -1.68 5.20 1.87
C VAL A 49 -2.39 6.26 2.71
N ASN A 50 -1.64 6.91 3.62
CA ASN A 50 -2.18 7.78 4.64
C ASN A 50 -2.86 9.03 4.06
N GLY A 51 -2.21 9.69 3.10
CA GLY A 51 -2.72 10.92 2.47
C GLY A 51 -3.97 10.68 1.63
N SER A 52 -4.23 9.43 1.25
CA SER A 52 -5.48 9.00 0.60
C SER A 52 -6.44 8.25 1.51
N GLY A 53 -6.13 8.12 2.80
CA GLY A 53 -6.95 7.36 3.75
C GLY A 53 -7.22 5.92 3.30
N LYS A 54 -6.28 5.27 2.61
CA LYS A 54 -6.54 4.03 1.86
C LYS A 54 -5.67 2.86 2.36
N LEU A 55 -6.26 1.68 2.41
CA LEU A 55 -5.55 0.39 2.45
C LEU A 55 -5.73 -0.29 1.08
N GLU A 56 -4.63 -0.40 0.35
CA GLU A 56 -4.55 -1.06 -0.95
C GLU A 56 -4.00 -2.48 -0.79
N VAL A 57 -4.54 -3.45 -1.53
CA VAL A 57 -4.06 -4.83 -1.50
C VAL A 57 -3.65 -5.25 -2.91
N VAL A 58 -2.39 -5.63 -3.05
CA VAL A 58 -1.79 -6.07 -4.33
C VAL A 58 -1.27 -7.49 -4.25
N GLY A 59 -1.23 -8.20 -5.38
CA GLY A 59 -0.51 -9.47 -5.47
C GLY A 59 0.98 -9.25 -5.67
N MET A 60 1.85 -9.90 -4.90
CA MET A 60 3.30 -9.63 -4.92
C MET A 60 4.00 -10.01 -6.22
N LYS A 61 3.42 -10.92 -7.02
CA LYS A 61 3.99 -11.33 -8.31
C LYS A 61 3.78 -10.31 -9.43
N SER A 62 2.64 -9.61 -9.43
CA SER A 62 2.24 -8.72 -10.53
C SER A 62 2.10 -7.25 -10.10
N PHE A 63 2.09 -7.00 -8.79
CA PHE A 63 1.77 -5.73 -8.16
C PHE A 63 0.40 -5.15 -8.57
N LYS A 64 -0.49 -5.99 -9.12
CA LYS A 64 -1.86 -5.60 -9.45
C LYS A 64 -2.74 -5.63 -8.20
N THR A 65 -3.66 -4.68 -8.11
CA THR A 65 -4.75 -4.67 -7.13
C THR A 65 -5.55 -5.96 -7.24
N VAL A 66 -5.80 -6.62 -6.10
CA VAL A 66 -6.54 -7.91 -6.03
C VAL A 66 -7.82 -7.84 -5.22
N SER A 67 -8.10 -6.71 -4.57
CA SER A 67 -9.34 -6.49 -3.83
C SER A 67 -9.82 -5.05 -4.00
N GLN A 68 -11.08 -4.80 -3.62
CA GLN A 68 -11.53 -3.43 -3.41
C GLN A 68 -10.70 -2.79 -2.30
N ALA A 69 -10.26 -1.54 -2.51
CA ALA A 69 -9.55 -0.78 -1.50
C ALA A 69 -10.50 -0.39 -0.34
N LEU A 70 -9.97 -0.39 0.88
CA LEU A 70 -10.69 0.03 2.08
C LEU A 70 -10.24 1.42 2.51
N TYR A 71 -11.14 2.21 3.09
CA TYR A 71 -10.87 3.60 3.45
C TYR A 71 -11.05 3.86 4.94
N PHE A 72 -10.12 4.63 5.52
CA PHE A 72 -9.99 4.89 6.94
C PHE A 72 -9.47 6.31 7.21
N SER A 73 -9.76 6.86 8.38
CA SER A 73 -9.23 8.16 8.80
C SER A 73 -7.75 8.04 9.22
N TYR A 74 -6.84 8.64 8.44
CA TYR A 74 -5.41 8.70 8.72
C TYR A 74 -4.77 7.33 9.13
N PRO A 75 -4.86 6.29 8.28
CA PRO A 75 -4.29 4.98 8.59
C PRO A 75 -2.77 5.02 8.63
N ARG A 76 -2.14 4.15 9.45
CA ARG A 76 -0.68 4.14 9.66
C ARG A 76 0.00 2.82 9.30
N TYR A 77 -0.33 1.74 10.00
CA TYR A 77 0.28 0.42 9.85
C TYR A 77 -0.80 -0.64 9.80
N PHE A 78 -0.57 -1.67 8.97
CA PHE A 78 -1.41 -2.86 8.90
C PHE A 78 -0.62 -4.07 9.40
N LEU A 79 -1.20 -4.83 10.32
CA LEU A 79 -0.65 -6.06 10.88
C LEU A 79 -1.57 -7.24 10.53
N PRO A 80 -1.23 -8.05 9.51
CA PRO A 80 -1.97 -9.26 9.21
C PRO A 80 -1.75 -10.30 10.32
N LEU A 81 -2.84 -10.94 10.76
CA LEU A 81 -2.81 -12.02 11.76
C LEU A 81 -2.97 -13.39 11.13
N ASN A 82 -3.84 -13.49 10.12
CA ASN A 82 -4.14 -14.69 9.36
C ASN A 82 -4.79 -14.31 8.00
N ASN A 83 -5.19 -15.30 7.22
CA ASN A 83 -5.73 -15.11 5.86
C ASN A 83 -7.03 -14.28 5.77
N GLY A 84 -7.69 -13.97 6.88
CA GLY A 84 -8.95 -13.21 6.88
C GLY A 84 -9.02 -12.09 7.92
N THR A 85 -7.97 -11.86 8.70
CA THR A 85 -8.00 -10.87 9.80
C THR A 85 -6.66 -10.18 9.95
N GLY A 86 -6.72 -8.86 10.16
CA GLY A 86 -5.58 -8.01 10.50
C GLY A 86 -6.02 -6.77 11.26
N TYR A 87 -5.07 -6.10 11.90
CA TYR A 87 -5.30 -4.83 12.59
C TYR A 87 -4.73 -3.67 11.77
N LEU A 88 -5.50 -2.58 11.67
CA LEU A 88 -5.04 -1.33 11.11
C LEU A 88 -4.97 -0.27 12.20
N SER A 89 -3.78 0.29 12.45
CA SER A 89 -3.65 1.42 13.37
C SER A 89 -4.06 2.72 12.67
N MET A 90 -4.81 3.57 13.36
CA MET A 90 -5.26 4.88 12.86
C MET A 90 -5.11 5.95 13.93
N VAL A 91 -5.09 7.23 13.53
CA VAL A 91 -5.11 8.34 14.48
C VAL A 91 -6.53 8.53 15.01
N VAL A 92 -6.71 8.40 16.31
CA VAL A 92 -7.95 8.79 16.99
C VAL A 92 -7.77 10.22 17.50
N ARG A 93 -8.62 11.15 17.04
CA ARG A 93 -8.70 12.48 17.66
C ARG A 93 -9.65 12.36 18.85
N LYS A 94 -9.19 12.73 20.04
CA LYS A 94 -10.10 13.01 21.15
C LYS A 94 -10.75 14.38 20.86
N GLU A 95 -12.07 14.41 20.90
CA GLU A 95 -12.84 15.65 21.00
C GLU A 95 -12.56 16.35 22.34
#